data_AF-A0A449B380-F1
#
_entry.id   AF-A0A449B380-F1
#
_cell.length_a   1.000
_cell.length_b   1.000
_cell.length_c   1.000
_cell.angle_alpha   90.00
_cell.angle_beta   90.00
_cell.angle_gamma   90.00
#
_symmetry.space_group_name_H-M   'P 1'
#
loop_
_entity.id
_entity.type
_entity.pdbx_description
1 polymer ?
#
loop_
_entity_poly.entity_id
_entity_poly.type
_entity_poly.pdbx_seq_one_letter_code
_entity_poly.pdbx_strand_id
1 'polypeptide(L)'
;MEIANIEKLKLLAEELKQAQEEIKTIKREMKDIVDGTEVEIDEPLSGGGRITYKKITPKPTFNYRQYSAYLHSEIQRSTLSQKDLEKIMQQFTEQKPDKWRLKIQK
;
A
#
# COMPACT_ATOMS: atom_id res chain seq x y z
N MET A 1 -25.24 0.10 35.42
CA MET A 1 -23.92 -0.20 34.80
C MET A 1 -24.07 -1.54 34.10
N GLU A 2 -23.84 -1.61 32.79
CA GLU A 2 -23.83 -2.89 32.08
C GLU A 2 -22.45 -3.53 32.27
N ILE A 3 -22.42 -4.72 32.87
CA ILE A 3 -21.19 -5.50 33.04
C ILE A 3 -21.01 -6.30 31.76
N ALA A 4 -19.91 -6.06 31.04
CA ALA A 4 -19.58 -6.81 29.83
C ALA A 4 -19.39 -8.31 30.15
N ASN A 5 -20.01 -9.18 29.37
CA ASN A 5 -19.80 -10.62 29.48
C ASN A 5 -18.42 -10.99 28.90
N ILE A 6 -17.44 -11.16 29.78
CA ILE A 6 -16.03 -11.43 29.44
C ILE A 6 -15.87 -12.75 28.70
N GLU A 7 -16.64 -13.78 29.03
CA GLU A 7 -16.55 -15.10 28.39
C GLU A 7 -16.98 -15.02 26.92
N LYS A 8 -18.11 -14.34 26.66
CA LYS A 8 -18.57 -14.08 25.29
C LYS A 8 -17.56 -13.24 24.50
N LEU A 9 -16.92 -12.26 25.13
CA LEU A 9 -15.90 -11.43 24.47
C LEU A 9 -14.67 -12.25 24.08
N LYS A 10 -14.21 -13.18 24.93
CA LYS A 10 -13.08 -14.07 24.64
C LYS A 10 -13.38 -14.99 23.47
N LEU A 11 -14.57 -15.61 23.45
CA LEU A 11 -15.00 -16.46 22.33
C LEU A 11 -14.99 -15.69 21.01
N LEU A 12 -15.58 -14.48 21.00
CA LEU A 12 -15.59 -13.62 19.81
C LEU A 12 -14.17 -13.20 19.37
N ALA A 13 -13.26 -12.97 20.32
CA ALA A 13 -11.88 -12.62 20.01
C ALA A 13 -11.11 -13.79 19.39
N GLU A 14 -11.36 -15.02 19.85
CA GLU A 14 -10.79 -16.24 19.27
C GLU A 14 -11.32 -16.49 17.85
N GLU A 15 -12.63 -16.39 17.66
CA GLU A 15 -13.27 -16.48 16.33
C GLU A 15 -12.72 -15.41 15.37
N LEU A 16 -12.59 -14.17 15.83
CA LEU A 16 -12.03 -13.08 15.03
C LEU A 16 -10.58 -13.38 14.63
N LYS A 17 -9.76 -13.88 15.57
CA LYS A 17 -8.37 -14.25 15.29
C LYS A 17 -8.30 -15.36 14.24
N GLN A 18 -9.15 -16.37 14.34
CA GLN A 18 -9.21 -17.45 13.35
C GLN A 18 -9.62 -16.92 11.97
N ALA A 19 -10.70 -16.13 11.90
CA ALA A 19 -11.17 -15.53 10.66
C ALA A 19 -10.10 -14.63 10.01
N GLN A 20 -9.27 -13.94 10.79
CA GLN A 20 -8.16 -13.13 10.26
C GLN A 20 -7.08 -13.98 9.58
N GLU A 21 -6.73 -15.16 10.13
CA GLU A 21 -5.79 -16.08 9.49
C GLU A 21 -6.37 -16.71 8.21
N GLU A 22 -7.66 -17.05 8.22
CA GLU A 22 -8.37 -17.53 7.03
C GLU A 22 -8.37 -16.47 5.93
N ILE A 23 -8.71 -15.21 6.26
CA ILE A 23 -8.65 -14.08 5.32
C ILE A 23 -7.25 -13.90 4.75
N LYS A 24 -6.21 -14.05 5.56
CA LYS A 24 -4.82 -13.92 5.12
C LYS A 24 -4.45 -15.03 4.14
N THR A 25 -4.90 -16.25 4.40
CA THR A 25 -4.70 -17.41 3.52
C THR A 25 -5.41 -17.21 2.19
N ILE A 26 -6.69 -16.85 2.20
CA ILE A 26 -7.48 -16.56 0.99
C ILE A 26 -6.83 -15.44 0.17
N LYS A 27 -6.39 -14.35 0.83
CA LYS A 27 -5.69 -13.25 0.14
C LYS A 27 -4.38 -13.68 -0.51
N ARG A 28 -3.70 -14.69 0.04
CA ARG A 28 -2.47 -15.23 -0.53
C ARG A 28 -2.80 -16.07 -1.76
N GLU A 29 -3.73 -17.01 -1.64
CA GLU A 29 -4.18 -17.84 -2.77
C GLU A 29 -4.67 -16.98 -3.94
N MET A 30 -5.45 -15.94 -3.68
CA MET A 30 -5.89 -15.00 -4.71
C MET A 30 -4.73 -14.29 -5.42
N LYS A 31 -3.66 -13.96 -4.70
CA LYS A 31 -2.46 -13.36 -5.29
C LYS A 31 -1.69 -14.37 -6.12
N ASP A 32 -1.55 -15.59 -5.61
CA ASP A 32 -0.84 -16.67 -6.29
C ASP A 32 -1.55 -17.03 -7.62
N ILE A 33 -2.89 -16.94 -7.68
CA ILE A 33 -3.66 -17.13 -8.92
C ILE A 33 -3.35 -16.08 -10.00
N VAL A 34 -3.19 -14.82 -9.61
CA VAL A 34 -2.94 -13.71 -10.56
C VAL A 34 -1.45 -13.45 -10.76
N ASP A 35 -0.57 -14.15 -10.04
CA ASP A 35 0.87 -14.00 -10.15
C ASP A 35 1.34 -14.40 -11.55
N GLY A 36 2.21 -13.58 -12.14
CA GLY A 36 2.64 -13.75 -13.54
C GLY A 36 1.57 -13.47 -14.60
N THR A 37 0.34 -13.11 -14.23
CA THR A 37 -0.71 -12.75 -15.19
C THR A 37 -0.54 -11.29 -15.62
N GLU A 38 -0.49 -11.05 -16.93
CA GLU A 38 -0.43 -9.70 -17.53
C GLU A 38 -1.77 -9.26 -18.15
N VAL A 39 -2.86 -9.91 -17.75
CA VAL A 39 -4.22 -9.65 -18.22
C VAL A 39 -4.99 -8.88 -17.14
N GLU A 40 -5.69 -7.81 -17.55
CA GLU A 40 -6.57 -7.09 -16.64
C GLU A 40 -7.84 -7.90 -16.33
N ILE A 41 -8.24 -7.91 -15.06
CA ILE A 41 -9.48 -8.54 -14.58
C ILE A 41 -10.39 -7.45 -14.06
N ASP A 42 -11.66 -7.48 -14.45
CA ASP A 42 -12.70 -6.60 -13.92
C ASP A 42 -14.04 -7.32 -13.93
N GLU A 43 -14.26 -8.15 -12.91
CA GLU A 43 -15.39 -9.07 -12.84
C GLU A 43 -16.29 -8.79 -11.63
N PRO A 44 -17.63 -8.90 -11.75
CA PRO A 44 -18.53 -8.79 -10.62
C PRO A 44 -18.48 -10.04 -9.74
N LEU A 45 -18.69 -9.85 -8.43
CA LEU A 45 -18.83 -10.96 -7.48
C LEU A 45 -20.30 -11.30 -7.25
N SER A 46 -20.60 -12.59 -7.05
CA SER A 46 -21.97 -13.09 -6.87
C SER A 46 -22.68 -12.49 -5.65
N GLY A 47 -21.95 -12.20 -4.58
CA GLY A 47 -22.48 -11.57 -3.36
C GLY A 47 -22.50 -10.03 -3.37
N GLY A 48 -22.26 -9.42 -4.53
CA GLY A 48 -22.06 -7.97 -4.66
C GLY A 48 -20.59 -7.56 -4.59
N GLY A 49 -20.29 -6.40 -5.17
CA GLY A 49 -18.91 -5.92 -5.36
C GLY A 49 -18.25 -6.40 -6.65
N ARG A 50 -16.97 -6.08 -6.81
CA ARG A 50 -16.16 -6.40 -7.98
C ARG A 50 -14.74 -6.78 -7.61
N ILE A 51 -14.17 -7.74 -8.33
CA ILE A 51 -12.73 -8.04 -8.32
C ILE A 51 -12.07 -7.32 -9.48
N THR A 52 -11.01 -6.57 -9.16
CA THR A 52 -10.23 -5.80 -10.15
C THR A 52 -8.76 -6.16 -10.02
N TYR A 53 -8.13 -6.50 -11.14
CA TYR A 53 -6.70 -6.69 -11.27
C TYR A 53 -6.22 -5.85 -12.44
N LYS A 54 -5.53 -4.73 -12.16
CA LYS A 54 -5.14 -3.77 -13.20
C LYS A 54 -3.70 -3.35 -13.04
N LYS A 55 -3.07 -3.01 -14.16
CA LYS A 55 -1.74 -2.40 -14.14
C LYS A 55 -1.89 -0.94 -13.70
N ILE A 56 -1.21 -0.57 -12.62
CA ILE A 56 -1.22 0.80 -12.11
C ILE A 56 0.17 1.39 -12.22
N THR A 57 0.22 2.62 -12.72
CA THR A 57 1.40 3.48 -12.59
C THR A 57 1.26 4.26 -11.28
N PRO A 58 2.05 3.94 -10.25
CA PRO A 58 1.95 4.65 -8.98
C PRO A 58 2.29 6.13 -9.18
N LYS A 59 1.71 7.02 -8.38
CA LYS A 59 2.12 8.42 -8.39
C LYS A 59 3.61 8.53 -8.00
N PRO A 60 4.36 9.48 -8.56
CA PRO A 60 5.71 9.77 -8.12
C PRO A 60 5.74 10.00 -6.61
N THR A 61 6.78 9.50 -5.95
CA THR A 61 6.97 9.68 -4.51
C THR A 61 8.29 10.38 -4.26
N PHE A 62 8.28 11.32 -3.33
CA PHE A 62 9.47 12.05 -2.95
C PHE A 62 10.31 11.25 -1.95
N ASN A 63 11.62 11.12 -2.23
CA ASN A 63 12.56 10.45 -1.35
C ASN A 63 13.13 11.42 -0.31
N TYR A 64 12.36 11.65 0.75
CA TYR A 64 12.76 12.54 1.85
C TYR A 64 14.09 12.15 2.49
N ARG A 65 14.37 10.85 2.61
CA ARG A 65 15.59 10.37 3.28
C ARG A 65 16.84 10.77 2.50
N GLN A 66 16.85 10.52 1.19
CA GLN A 66 17.98 10.89 0.35
C GLN A 66 18.09 12.41 0.22
N TYR A 67 16.97 13.12 0.09
CA TYR A 67 16.96 14.58 0.04
C TYR A 67 17.54 15.22 1.30
N SER A 68 17.13 14.76 2.49
CA SER A 68 17.68 15.25 3.76
C SER A 68 19.18 14.97 3.87
N ALA A 69 19.63 13.77 3.49
CA ALA A 69 21.05 13.43 3.48
C ALA A 69 21.86 14.36 2.54
N TYR A 70 21.31 14.65 1.36
CA TYR A 70 21.90 15.58 0.40
C TYR A 70 21.94 17.02 0.93
N LEU A 71 20.86 17.52 1.53
CA LEU A 71 20.84 18.87 2.12
C LEU A 71 21.86 19.00 3.25
N HIS A 72 22.01 17.97 4.08
CA HIS A 72 23.01 17.96 5.14
C HIS A 72 24.45 18.06 4.62
N SER A 73 24.78 17.41 3.50
CA SER A 73 26.11 17.54 2.90
C SER A 73 26.33 18.90 2.24
N GLU A 74 25.28 19.47 1.64
CA GLU A 74 25.41 20.67 0.80
C GLU A 74 25.34 21.97 1.58
N ILE A 75 24.59 22.02 2.68
CA ILE A 75 24.61 23.16 3.61
C ILE A 75 26.00 23.38 4.23
N GLN A 76 26.83 22.32 4.33
CA GLN A 76 28.21 22.44 4.79
C GLN A 76 29.15 23.05 3.74
N ARG A 77 28.74 23.09 2.47
CA ARG A 77 29.58 23.48 1.32
C ARG A 77 29.18 24.83 0.73
N SER A 78 27.89 25.18 0.72
CA SER A 78 27.41 26.43 0.13
C SER A 78 26.02 26.83 0.63
N THR A 79 25.68 28.10 0.42
CA THR A 79 24.33 28.62 0.64
C THR A 79 23.49 28.39 -0.62
N LEU A 80 22.47 27.54 -0.52
CA LEU A 80 21.55 27.27 -1.64
C LEU A 80 20.46 28.34 -1.73
N SER A 81 20.16 28.80 -2.94
CA SER A 81 18.98 29.66 -3.16
C SER A 81 17.70 28.82 -3.21
N GLN A 82 16.55 29.46 -3.04
CA GLN A 82 15.25 28.80 -3.15
C GLN A 82 15.05 28.14 -4.53
N LYS A 83 15.55 28.76 -5.61
CA LYS A 83 15.46 28.20 -6.96
C LYS A 83 16.31 26.94 -7.13
N ASP A 84 17.43 26.85 -6.43
CA ASP A 84 18.29 25.66 -6.46
C ASP A 84 17.63 24.52 -5.70
N LEU A 85 17.05 24.79 -4.53
CA LEU A 85 16.28 23.82 -3.76
C LEU A 85 15.13 23.21 -4.56
N GLU A 86 14.38 24.02 -5.31
CA GLU A 86 13.28 23.53 -6.16
C GLU A 86 13.78 22.57 -7.26
N LYS A 87 14.90 22.89 -7.91
CA LYS A 87 15.51 22.00 -8.92
C LYS A 87 16.03 20.71 -8.29
N ILE A 88 16.66 20.81 -7.13
CA ILE A 88 17.17 19.66 -6.39
C ILE A 88 16.01 18.75 -5.99
N MET A 89 14.91 19.30 -5.45
CA MET A 89 13.73 18.53 -5.07
C MET A 89 13.15 17.69 -6.22
N GLN A 90 13.19 18.19 -7.46
CA GLN A 90 12.75 17.41 -8.62
C GLN A 90 13.58 16.14 -8.83
N GLN A 91 14.88 16.18 -8.52
CA GLN A 91 15.78 15.03 -8.66
C GLN A 91 15.52 13.92 -7.64
N PHE A 92 14.90 14.24 -6.50
CA PHE A 92 14.53 13.27 -5.46
C PHE A 92 13.08 12.79 -5.59
N THR A 93 12.39 13.19 -6.65
CA THR A 93 11.06 12.66 -6.97
C THR A 93 11.23 11.40 -7.81
N GLU A 94 10.95 10.25 -7.21
CA GLU A 94 11.12 8.96 -7.84
C GLU A 94 9.79 8.46 -8.42
N GLN A 95 9.79 8.13 -9.72
CA GLN A 95 8.70 7.40 -10.34
C GLN A 95 8.86 5.91 -9.99
N LYS A 96 7.91 5.37 -9.24
CA LYS A 96 7.89 3.93 -8.95
C LYS A 96 7.50 3.16 -10.22
N PRO A 97 8.06 1.94 -10.42
CA PRO A 97 7.70 1.12 -11.56
C PRO A 97 6.21 0.79 -11.53
N ASP A 98 5.66 0.56 -12.71
CA ASP A 98 4.33 0.02 -12.85
C ASP A 98 4.20 -1.27 -12.06
N LYS A 99 3.04 -1.45 -11.44
CA LYS A 99 2.75 -2.68 -10.70
C LYS A 99 1.33 -3.12 -10.96
N TRP A 100 1.15 -4.43 -10.96
CA TRP A 100 -0.17 -5.00 -10.94
C TRP A 100 -0.79 -4.90 -9.55
N ARG A 101 -2.07 -4.57 -9.49
CA ARG A 101 -2.79 -4.42 -8.23
C ARG A 101 -4.12 -5.14 -8.27
N LEU A 102 -4.25 -6.13 -7.37
CA LEU A 102 -5.51 -6.78 -7.05
C LEU A 102 -6.29 -5.99 -6.00
N LYS A 103 -7.56 -5.71 -6.26
CA LYS A 103 -8.47 -5.02 -5.35
C LYS A 103 -9.87 -5.60 -5.45
N ILE A 104 -10.49 -5.80 -4.29
CA ILE A 104 -11.92 -6.12 -4.18
C ILE A 104 -12.63 -4.83 -3.75
N GLN A 105 -13.63 -4.42 -4.53
CA GLN A 105 -14.50 -3.28 -4.21
C GLN A 105 -15.86 -3.82 -3.77
N LYS A 106 -16.45 -3.20 -2.74
CA LYS A 106 -17.84 -3.45 -2.35
C LYS A 106 -18.78 -2.72 -3.29
#